data_AF-A0A4Q5Z3D5-F1
#
_entry.id   AF-A0A4Q5Z3D5-F1
#
_cell.length_a   1.000
_cell.length_b   1.000
_cell.length_c   1.000
_cell.angle_alpha   90.00
_cell.angle_beta   90.00
_cell.angle_gamma   90.00
#
_symmetry.space_group_name_H-M   'P 1'
#
loop_
_entity.id
_entity.type
_entity.pdbx_description
1 polymer ?
#
loop_
_entity_poly.entity_id
_entity_poly.type
_entity_poly.pdbx_seq_one_letter_code
_entity_poly.pdbx_strand_id
1 'polypeptide(L)'
;MEKRNFEERLKAHAAEFAVVVPFTTTDKLLLLDFTAGNTELTDEILQDTNLFMQYINRKLDNAGALYGIGGYNEHRTVYSRSKVFDAPDGGEPRRLHLGTDIWGKPYTKVMTPLEGIVHSFAFNNAYGDYGATIIVTHNFDGESFHTLYGHLSLNSIKN
;
A
#
# COMPACT_ATOMS: atom_id res chain seq x y z
N MET A 1 16.58 21.00 -24.84
CA MET A 1 15.68 20.93 -23.67
C MET A 1 16.26 19.88 -22.75
N GLU A 2 16.72 20.27 -21.56
CA GLU A 2 17.25 19.31 -20.59
C GLU A 2 16.11 18.35 -20.22
N LYS A 3 16.33 17.04 -20.36
CA LYS A 3 15.36 16.04 -19.89
C LYS A 3 15.33 16.17 -18.37
N ARG A 4 14.28 16.79 -17.84
CA ARG A 4 13.92 16.68 -16.41
C ARG A 4 14.03 15.21 -16.00
N ASN A 5 14.56 14.94 -14.81
CA ASN A 5 14.63 13.56 -14.33
C ASN A 5 13.20 12.99 -14.21
N PHE A 6 13.04 11.66 -14.23
CA PHE A 6 11.72 11.03 -14.27
C PHE A 6 10.77 11.55 -13.18
N GLU A 7 11.28 11.73 -11.96
CA GLU A 7 10.52 12.26 -10.82
C GLU A 7 10.01 13.69 -11.05
N GLU A 8 10.85 14.59 -11.56
CA GLU A 8 10.47 15.96 -11.91
C GLU A 8 9.39 16.00 -12.98
N ARG A 9 9.42 15.07 -13.94
CA ARG A 9 8.38 14.94 -14.97
C ARG A 9 7.06 14.48 -14.34
N LEU A 10 7.09 13.48 -13.48
CA LEU A 10 5.89 13.06 -12.74
C LEU A 10 5.30 14.20 -11.90
N LYS A 11 6.14 14.93 -11.15
CA LYS A 11 5.71 16.06 -10.33
C LYS A 11 5.07 17.17 -11.16
N ALA A 12 5.61 17.44 -12.35
CA ALA A 12 5.07 18.47 -13.24
C ALA A 12 3.66 18.16 -13.76
N HIS A 13 3.30 16.87 -13.85
CA HIS A 13 1.99 16.40 -14.32
C HIS A 13 1.10 15.84 -13.20
N ALA A 14 1.48 16.04 -11.92
CA ALA A 14 0.78 15.42 -10.79
C ALA A 14 -0.71 15.81 -10.70
N ALA A 15 -1.09 16.99 -11.20
CA ALA A 15 -2.48 17.44 -11.24
C ALA A 15 -3.34 16.69 -12.27
N GLU A 16 -2.73 15.98 -13.22
CA GLU A 16 -3.42 15.16 -14.23
C GLU A 16 -3.68 13.74 -13.73
N PHE A 17 -3.05 13.34 -12.62
CA PHE A 17 -3.18 11.99 -12.10
C PHE A 17 -4.53 11.79 -11.41
N ALA A 18 -5.17 10.66 -11.70
CA ALA A 18 -6.37 10.27 -11.01
C ALA A 18 -6.08 9.93 -9.55
N VAL A 19 -7.07 10.13 -8.69
CA VAL A 19 -7.01 9.68 -7.30
C VAL A 19 -6.96 8.15 -7.25
N VAL A 20 -6.13 7.57 -6.36
CA VAL A 20 -6.02 6.11 -6.22
C VAL A 20 -7.23 5.52 -5.48
N VAL A 21 -7.80 6.29 -4.55
CA VAL A 21 -9.05 5.99 -3.84
C VAL A 21 -9.95 7.23 -3.87
N PRO A 22 -11.29 7.10 -3.80
CA PRO A 22 -12.18 8.25 -3.77
C PRO A 22 -11.86 9.15 -2.57
N PHE A 23 -11.43 10.38 -2.83
CA PHE A 23 -10.99 11.31 -1.80
C PHE A 23 -11.27 12.75 -2.23
N THR A 24 -11.72 13.57 -1.28
CA THR A 24 -12.04 14.98 -1.47
C THR A 24 -11.36 15.84 -0.40
N THR A 25 -11.34 17.16 -0.58
CA THR A 25 -10.69 18.08 0.36
C THR A 25 -11.36 18.14 1.73
N THR A 26 -12.59 17.65 1.86
CA THR A 26 -13.29 17.54 3.15
C THR A 26 -12.99 16.23 3.89
N ASP A 27 -12.41 15.25 3.20
CA ASP A 27 -12.06 13.97 3.80
C ASP A 27 -10.75 14.10 4.60
N LYS A 28 -10.63 13.29 5.65
CA LYS A 28 -9.48 13.32 6.56
C LYS A 28 -8.64 12.06 6.43
N LEU A 29 -7.32 12.24 6.43
CA LEU A 29 -6.33 11.17 6.46
C LEU A 29 -5.71 11.08 7.84
N LEU A 30 -5.39 9.85 8.27
CA LEU A 30 -4.64 9.58 9.49
C LEU A 30 -3.32 8.89 9.12
N LEU A 31 -2.19 9.52 9.45
CA LEU A 31 -0.90 8.83 9.36
C LEU A 31 -0.82 7.77 10.46
N LEU A 32 -0.61 6.52 10.07
CA LEU A 32 -0.43 5.39 10.98
C LEU A 32 1.08 5.09 11.12
N ASP A 33 1.49 4.81 12.35
CA ASP A 33 2.88 4.49 12.72
C ASP A 33 2.98 2.99 13.03
N PHE A 34 3.74 2.27 12.21
CA PHE A 34 4.05 0.84 12.40
C PHE A 34 5.53 0.61 12.72
N THR A 35 6.23 1.67 13.15
CA THR A 35 7.62 1.58 13.62
C THR A 35 7.67 1.06 15.07
N ALA A 36 8.89 0.80 15.55
CA ALA A 36 9.13 0.45 16.95
C ALA A 36 8.75 1.54 17.96
N GLY A 37 8.52 2.78 17.50
CA GLY A 37 8.10 3.89 18.37
C GLY A 37 6.64 3.76 18.84
N ASN A 38 5.80 3.02 18.12
CA ASN A 38 4.41 2.82 18.49
C ASN A 38 4.25 1.71 19.54
N THR A 39 4.14 2.11 20.81
CA THR A 39 3.94 1.18 21.94
C THR A 39 2.50 0.68 22.09
N GLU A 40 1.54 1.18 21.31
CA GLU A 40 0.15 0.69 21.33
C GLU A 40 0.00 -0.65 20.60
N LEU A 41 0.88 -0.95 19.64
CA LEU A 41 0.86 -2.17 18.85
C LEU A 41 1.63 -3.28 19.56
N THR A 42 0.90 -4.10 20.33
CA THR A 42 1.47 -5.26 21.04
C THR A 42 1.63 -6.46 20.12
N ASP A 43 2.42 -7.44 20.57
CA ASP A 43 2.61 -8.69 19.83
C ASP A 43 1.32 -9.44 19.57
N GLU A 44 0.43 -9.44 20.57
CA GLU A 44 -0.91 -10.02 20.52
C GLU A 44 -1.77 -9.36 19.43
N ILE A 45 -1.83 -8.03 19.41
CA ILE A 45 -2.60 -7.28 18.40
C ILE A 45 -2.08 -7.59 17.00
N LEU A 46 -0.77 -7.63 16.81
CA LEU A 46 -0.15 -7.84 15.50
C LEU A 46 -0.26 -9.29 14.98
N GLN A 47 -0.48 -10.27 15.86
CA GLN A 47 -0.61 -11.69 15.47
C GLN A 47 -2.05 -12.12 15.19
N ASP A 48 -3.03 -11.31 15.59
CA ASP A 48 -4.45 -11.57 15.35
C ASP A 48 -5.02 -10.52 14.38
N THR A 49 -5.40 -10.97 13.18
CA THR A 49 -5.97 -10.09 12.15
C THR A 49 -7.21 -9.35 12.64
N ASN A 50 -8.06 -9.95 13.48
CA ASN A 50 -9.25 -9.29 13.99
C ASN A 50 -8.88 -8.20 15.00
N LEU A 51 -7.95 -8.46 15.92
CA LEU A 51 -7.49 -7.45 16.89
C LEU A 51 -6.80 -6.29 16.17
N PHE A 52 -5.96 -6.60 15.18
CA PHE A 52 -5.31 -5.58 14.37
C PHE A 52 -6.32 -4.72 13.61
N MET A 53 -7.30 -5.33 12.95
CA MET A 53 -8.36 -4.57 12.25
C MET A 53 -9.20 -3.73 13.21
N GLN A 54 -9.51 -4.22 14.42
CA GLN A 54 -10.19 -3.45 15.45
C GLN A 54 -9.35 -2.24 15.91
N TYR A 55 -8.05 -2.43 16.07
CA TYR A 55 -7.11 -1.35 16.40
C TYR A 55 -7.14 -0.26 15.32
N ILE A 56 -6.97 -0.64 14.04
CA ILE A 56 -6.97 0.30 12.90
C ILE A 56 -8.30 1.05 12.83
N ASN A 57 -9.43 0.35 12.85
CA ASN A 57 -10.76 0.97 12.77
C ASN A 57 -10.97 1.97 13.92
N ARG A 58 -10.58 1.60 15.15
CA ARG A 58 -10.68 2.51 16.30
C ARG A 58 -9.81 3.76 16.14
N LYS A 59 -8.60 3.65 15.58
CA LYS A 59 -7.75 4.82 15.31
C LYS A 59 -8.39 5.75 14.28
N LEU A 60 -8.98 5.20 13.22
CA LEU A 60 -9.70 5.96 12.19
C LEU A 60 -10.94 6.65 12.75
N ASP A 61 -11.77 5.92 13.50
CA ASP A 61 -13.00 6.44 14.10
C ASP A 61 -12.70 7.57 15.09
N ASN A 62 -11.72 7.39 15.98
CA ASN A 62 -11.31 8.40 16.94
C ASN A 62 -10.75 9.66 16.25
N ALA A 63 -10.08 9.49 15.12
CA ALA A 63 -9.57 10.61 14.34
C ALA A 63 -10.65 11.25 13.44
N GLY A 64 -11.80 10.60 13.23
CA GLY A 64 -12.76 10.97 12.19
C GLY A 64 -12.12 10.92 10.79
N ALA A 65 -11.19 9.99 10.56
CA ALA A 65 -10.46 9.85 9.30
C ALA A 65 -11.15 8.85 8.38
N LEU A 66 -11.26 9.19 7.10
CA LEU A 66 -11.79 8.28 6.07
C LEU A 66 -10.78 7.18 5.74
N TYR A 67 -9.49 7.53 5.68
CA TYR A 67 -8.41 6.60 5.40
C TYR A 67 -7.24 6.73 6.36
N GLY A 68 -6.63 5.60 6.67
CA GLY A 68 -5.29 5.55 7.24
C GLY A 68 -4.26 5.52 6.13
N ILE A 69 -3.16 6.25 6.27
CA ILE A 69 -2.07 6.26 5.30
C ILE A 69 -0.74 5.99 6.00
N GLY A 70 0.25 5.50 5.27
CA GLY A 70 1.61 5.36 5.79
C GLY A 70 2.40 4.29 5.06
N GLY A 71 3.50 3.86 5.68
CA GLY A 71 4.24 2.70 5.23
C GLY A 71 5.37 2.94 4.24
N TYR A 72 5.40 4.04 3.49
CA TYR A 72 6.50 4.24 2.55
C TYR A 72 7.81 4.55 3.27
N ASN A 73 8.88 3.84 2.91
CA ASN A 73 10.21 3.96 3.51
C ASN A 73 10.18 3.74 5.03
N GLU A 74 9.23 2.94 5.51
CA GLU A 74 9.05 2.64 6.92
C GLU A 74 9.80 1.35 7.27
N HIS A 75 10.69 1.41 8.26
CA HIS A 75 11.32 0.22 8.82
C HIS A 75 10.34 -0.47 9.77
N ARG A 76 9.56 -1.41 9.23
CA ARG A 76 8.51 -2.09 9.99
C ARG A 76 9.09 -3.24 10.80
N THR A 77 9.06 -3.08 12.11
CA THR A 77 9.34 -4.18 13.04
C THR A 77 8.23 -5.24 13.02
N VAL A 78 7.04 -4.91 12.50
CA VAL A 78 5.92 -5.85 12.30
C VAL A 78 6.31 -7.05 11.41
N TYR A 79 7.18 -6.84 10.41
CA TYR A 79 7.61 -7.90 9.48
C TYR A 79 8.68 -8.84 10.02
N SER A 80 9.23 -8.62 11.22
CA SER A 80 10.23 -9.53 11.81
C SER A 80 9.66 -10.92 12.19
N ARG A 81 8.45 -11.26 11.73
CA ARG A 81 7.62 -12.35 12.24
C ARG A 81 7.15 -13.34 11.17
N SER A 82 7.23 -12.98 9.89
CA SER A 82 6.96 -13.94 8.80
C SER A 82 8.27 -14.43 8.21
N LYS A 83 8.44 -15.76 8.20
CA LYS A 83 9.58 -16.42 7.56
C LYS A 83 9.69 -16.11 6.05
N VAL A 84 8.63 -15.57 5.44
CA VAL A 84 8.61 -15.12 4.04
C VAL A 84 9.47 -13.86 3.84
N PHE A 85 9.64 -13.04 4.88
CA PHE A 85 10.45 -11.82 4.83
C PHE A 85 11.84 -12.00 5.45
N ASP A 86 12.11 -13.17 6.05
CA ASP A 86 13.45 -13.57 6.44
C ASP A 86 14.23 -13.98 5.18
N ALA A 87 15.47 -13.53 5.07
CA ALA A 87 16.33 -13.95 3.97
C ALA A 87 16.65 -15.45 4.14
N PRO A 88 16.35 -16.31 3.16
CA PRO A 88 16.61 -17.75 3.26
C PRO A 88 18.07 -18.10 3.55
N ASP A 89 19.01 -17.20 3.19
CA ASP A 89 20.45 -17.43 3.21
C ASP A 89 21.24 -16.43 4.09
N GLY A 90 20.60 -15.81 5.10
CA GLY A 90 21.28 -14.87 6.01
C GLY A 90 21.57 -13.48 5.41
N GLY A 91 20.95 -13.15 4.28
CA GLY A 91 20.91 -11.79 3.73
C GLY A 91 20.05 -10.82 4.54
N GLU A 92 19.95 -9.57 4.08
CA GLU A 92 19.15 -8.55 4.76
C GLU A 92 17.65 -8.92 4.72
N PRO A 93 16.97 -9.03 5.88
CA PRO A 93 15.55 -9.33 5.92
C PRO A 93 14.74 -8.17 5.31
N ARG A 94 13.68 -8.51 4.57
CA ARG A 94 12.84 -7.55 3.84
C ARG A 94 11.91 -6.77 4.79
N ARG A 95 12.51 -5.87 5.58
CA ARG A 95 11.82 -5.09 6.63
C ARG A 95 11.55 -3.64 6.23
N LEU A 96 12.16 -3.18 5.14
CA LEU A 96 11.87 -1.88 4.56
C LEU A 96 10.61 -1.98 3.70
N HIS A 97 9.56 -1.27 4.09
CA HIS A 97 8.34 -1.22 3.32
C HIS A 97 8.47 -0.20 2.19
N LEU A 98 8.57 -0.71 0.96
CA LEU A 98 8.70 0.11 -0.26
C LEU A 98 7.34 0.49 -0.87
N GLY A 99 6.24 -0.04 -0.32
CA GLY A 99 4.87 0.30 -0.70
C GLY A 99 4.32 1.47 0.13
N THR A 100 3.17 1.98 -0.30
CA THR A 100 2.32 2.86 0.52
C THR A 100 1.04 2.12 0.85
N ASP A 101 0.65 2.15 2.12
CA ASP A 101 -0.62 1.58 2.55
C ASP A 101 -1.70 2.64 2.60
N ILE A 102 -2.90 2.26 2.15
CA ILE A 102 -4.13 3.03 2.31
C ILE A 102 -5.15 2.12 3.00
N TRP A 103 -5.38 2.37 4.28
CA TRP A 103 -6.33 1.64 5.12
C TRP A 103 -7.72 2.25 4.96
N GLY A 104 -8.69 1.45 4.57
CA GLY A 104 -10.06 1.90 4.36
C GLY A 104 -11.07 0.76 4.48
N LYS A 105 -12.34 1.08 4.26
CA LYS A 105 -13.41 0.07 4.30
C LYS A 105 -13.20 -0.97 3.19
N PRO A 106 -13.50 -2.26 3.45
CA PRO A 106 -13.56 -3.27 2.41
C PRO A 106 -14.41 -2.82 1.22
N TYR A 107 -14.03 -3.23 0.02
CA TYR A 107 -14.69 -2.84 -1.24
C TYR A 107 -14.62 -1.35 -1.60
N THR A 108 -13.75 -0.57 -0.95
CA THR A 108 -13.37 0.75 -1.44
C THR A 108 -12.85 0.63 -2.88
N LYS A 109 -13.32 1.50 -3.77
CA LYS A 109 -12.85 1.54 -5.16
C LYS A 109 -11.35 1.89 -5.19
N VAL A 110 -10.58 1.15 -5.98
CA VAL A 110 -9.17 1.43 -6.25
C VAL A 110 -9.03 1.73 -7.74
N MET A 111 -8.34 2.82 -8.06
CA MET A 111 -8.15 3.34 -9.41
C MET A 111 -6.66 3.50 -9.69
N THR A 112 -6.27 3.38 -10.97
CA THR A 112 -4.91 3.65 -11.39
C THR A 112 -4.72 5.16 -11.55
N PRO A 113 -3.60 5.75 -11.10
CA PRO A 113 -3.37 7.19 -11.20
C PRO A 113 -3.13 7.65 -12.64
N LEU A 114 -2.75 6.71 -13.51
CA LEU A 114 -2.44 6.92 -14.91
C LEU A 114 -3.11 5.83 -15.75
N GLU A 115 -3.31 6.14 -17.04
CA GLU A 115 -3.65 5.12 -18.04
C GLU A 115 -2.57 4.03 -18.06
N GLY A 116 -3.00 2.80 -18.30
CA GLY A 116 -2.10 1.67 -18.29
C GLY A 116 -2.77 0.40 -18.76
N ILE A 117 -1.95 -0.63 -18.91
CA ILE A 117 -2.36 -1.96 -19.35
C ILE A 117 -2.13 -2.91 -18.18
N VAL A 118 -3.13 -3.71 -17.83
CA VAL A 118 -2.94 -4.80 -16.87
C VAL A 118 -1.87 -5.74 -17.43
N HIS A 119 -0.74 -5.80 -16.74
CA HIS A 119 0.38 -6.66 -17.10
C HIS A 119 0.13 -8.09 -16.63
N SER A 120 -0.25 -8.23 -15.37
CA SER A 120 -0.53 -9.51 -14.74
C SER A 120 -1.43 -9.33 -13.51
N PHE A 121 -2.11 -10.40 -13.13
CA PHE A 121 -2.85 -10.48 -11.87
C PHE A 121 -2.74 -11.89 -11.31
N ALA A 122 -2.79 -12.03 -9.98
CA ALA A 122 -2.66 -13.31 -9.29
C ALA A 122 -3.34 -13.27 -7.91
N PHE A 123 -3.59 -14.45 -7.33
CA PHE A 123 -3.98 -14.58 -5.93
C PHE A 123 -2.82 -15.14 -5.10
N ASN A 124 -2.09 -14.26 -4.44
CA ASN A 124 -0.93 -14.58 -3.59
C ASN A 124 -1.41 -14.87 -2.16
N ASN A 125 -1.95 -16.06 -1.92
CA ASN A 125 -2.72 -16.36 -0.70
C ASN A 125 -1.88 -16.79 0.52
N ALA A 126 -0.56 -16.70 0.45
CA ALA A 126 0.30 -17.02 1.58
C ALA A 126 0.03 -16.05 2.74
N TYR A 127 0.22 -16.52 3.97
CA TYR A 127 -0.03 -15.72 5.15
C TYR A 127 0.88 -14.48 5.18
N GLY A 128 0.28 -13.29 5.21
CA GLY A 128 0.97 -12.00 5.17
C GLY A 128 1.46 -11.56 3.78
N ASP A 129 1.10 -12.28 2.72
CA ASP A 129 1.39 -11.93 1.33
C ASP A 129 0.31 -11.00 0.74
N TYR A 130 0.48 -10.57 -0.50
CA TYR A 130 -0.34 -9.54 -1.15
C TYR A 130 -1.80 -9.91 -1.40
N GLY A 131 -2.24 -11.17 -1.25
CA GLY A 131 -3.60 -11.57 -1.58
C GLY A 131 -3.93 -11.34 -3.07
N ALA A 132 -5.15 -10.87 -3.38
CA ALA A 132 -5.50 -10.57 -4.77
C ALA A 132 -4.70 -9.35 -5.24
N THR A 133 -3.92 -9.56 -6.30
CA THR A 133 -2.89 -8.61 -6.75
C THR A 133 -3.04 -8.33 -8.23
N ILE A 134 -2.92 -7.06 -8.62
CA ILE A 134 -2.88 -6.61 -10.01
C ILE A 134 -1.63 -5.75 -10.21
N ILE A 135 -0.91 -5.98 -11.31
CA ILE A 135 0.20 -5.15 -11.77
C ILE A 135 -0.23 -4.45 -13.05
N VAL A 136 -0.04 -3.13 -13.11
CA VAL A 136 -0.36 -2.29 -14.26
C VAL A 136 0.92 -1.68 -14.81
N THR A 137 1.13 -1.82 -16.11
CA THR A 137 2.21 -1.14 -16.84
C THR A 137 1.70 0.22 -17.30
N HIS A 138 2.48 1.25 -17.02
CA HIS A 138 2.28 2.60 -17.50
C HIS A 138 3.38 2.95 -18.49
N ASN A 139 3.05 3.75 -19.48
CA ASN A 139 4.03 4.47 -20.27
C ASN A 139 3.80 5.96 -20.06
N PHE A 140 4.80 6.63 -19.48
CA PHE A 140 4.74 8.06 -19.26
C PHE A 140 5.97 8.69 -19.90
N ASP A 141 5.72 9.49 -20.93
CA ASP A 141 6.73 10.36 -21.52
C ASP A 141 7.95 9.56 -22.04
N GLY A 142 7.66 8.41 -22.66
CA GLY A 142 8.64 7.47 -23.22
C GLY A 142 9.30 6.53 -22.23
N GLU A 143 8.93 6.58 -20.95
CA GLU A 143 9.47 5.72 -19.89
C GLU A 143 8.39 4.77 -19.37
N SER A 144 8.72 3.48 -19.28
CA SER A 144 7.80 2.45 -18.80
C SER A 144 8.09 2.14 -17.33
N PHE A 145 7.03 2.07 -16.53
CA PHE A 145 7.10 1.66 -15.13
C PHE A 145 5.84 0.89 -14.73
N HIS A 146 5.86 0.28 -13.55
CA HIS A 146 4.76 -0.54 -13.05
C HIS A 146 4.21 -0.01 -11.74
N THR A 147 2.90 -0.13 -11.55
CA THR A 147 2.25 -0.02 -10.24
C THR A 147 1.70 -1.38 -9.83
N LEU A 148 1.80 -1.71 -8.54
CA LEU A 148 1.30 -2.95 -7.95
C LEU A 148 0.22 -2.61 -6.93
N TYR A 149 -0.92 -3.28 -7.03
CA TYR A 149 -2.06 -3.14 -6.12
C TYR A 149 -2.30 -4.48 -5.45
N GLY A 150 -2.03 -4.55 -4.14
CA GLY A 150 -2.28 -5.73 -3.31
C GLY A 150 -3.55 -5.60 -2.49
N HIS A 151 -3.89 -6.68 -1.80
CA HIS A 151 -5.01 -6.81 -0.88
C HIS A 151 -6.37 -6.43 -1.48
N LEU A 152 -6.51 -6.59 -2.80
CA LEU A 152 -7.74 -6.31 -3.50
C LEU A 152 -8.80 -7.37 -3.16
N SER A 153 -10.05 -7.07 -3.49
CA SER A 153 -11.11 -8.08 -3.47
C SER A 153 -10.81 -9.15 -4.52
N LEU A 154 -11.12 -10.42 -4.23
CA LEU A 154 -11.06 -11.49 -5.23
C LEU A 154 -11.93 -11.19 -6.46
N ASN A 155 -12.97 -10.35 -6.33
CA ASN A 155 -13.78 -9.92 -7.47
C ASN A 155 -12.97 -9.13 -8.50
N SER A 156 -11.88 -8.46 -8.12
CA SER A 156 -11.03 -7.67 -9.02
C SER A 156 -10.24 -8.51 -10.02
N ILE A 157 -10.08 -9.81 -9.76
CA ILE A 157 -9.31 -10.74 -10.60
C ILE A 157 -10.19 -11.84 -11.21
N LYS A 158 -11.51 -11.67 -11.17
CA LYS A 158 -12.47 -12.52 -11.87
C LYS A 158 -12.63 -12.02 -13.29
N ASN A 159 -12.40 -12.91 -14.26
CA ASN A 159 -12.65 -12.69 -15.69
C ASN A 159 -13.84 -13.52 -16.15
#